data_AF-A0A3C1PIU9-F1
#
_entry.id   AF-A0A3C1PIU9-F1
#
_cell.length_a   1.000
_cell.length_b   1.000
_cell.length_c   1.000
_cell.angle_alpha   90.00
_cell.angle_beta   90.00
_cell.angle_gamma   90.00
#
_symmetry.space_group_name_H-M   'P 1'
#
loop_
_entity.id
_entity.type
_entity.pdbx_description
1 polymer ?
#
loop_
_entity_poly.entity_id
_entity_poly.type
_entity_poly.pdbx_seq_one_letter_code
_entity_poly.pdbx_strand_id
1 'polypeptide(L)'
;MKNLFGLYYNPLAGFKGIVKNNDSNDVQLSSIPKDEKQEALLYFNTDGYSSYCKEYREYWEWVENRNEVRYENTLSNGKDYDAKNMMHVFRLLEMAIEIGKYQQVNVVRPNREFLPDIKSGKYTYGKLIEIANNKQMELDEAFQHSTLPDKPDINKINALAFELRNRL
;
A
#
# COMPACT_ATOMS: atom_id res chain seq x y z
N MET A 1 -20.52 -25.84 0.07
CA MET A 1 -20.27 -24.54 0.71
C MET A 1 -19.15 -24.78 1.72
N LYS A 2 -18.01 -24.07 1.63
CA LYS A 2 -16.90 -24.24 2.59
C LYS A 2 -17.28 -23.60 3.94
N ASN A 3 -16.71 -24.10 5.04
CA ASN A 3 -16.91 -23.58 6.40
C ASN A 3 -18.37 -23.53 6.88
N LEU A 4 -19.20 -24.43 6.35
CA LEU A 4 -20.56 -24.68 6.81
C LEU A 4 -20.56 -25.97 7.63
N PHE A 5 -21.05 -25.88 8.86
CA PHE A 5 -21.05 -26.96 9.84
C PHE A 5 -22.47 -27.26 10.32
N GLY A 6 -22.77 -28.53 10.58
CA GLY A 6 -24.00 -28.89 11.29
C GLY A 6 -23.85 -28.60 12.78
N LEU A 7 -24.86 -27.93 13.35
CA LEU A 7 -24.94 -27.70 14.79
C LEU A 7 -25.85 -28.76 15.42
N TYR A 8 -25.35 -29.39 16.48
CA TYR A 8 -26.02 -30.47 17.19
C TYR A 8 -26.02 -30.16 18.68
N TYR A 9 -27.10 -30.52 19.35
CA TYR A 9 -27.23 -30.34 20.79
C TYR A 9 -27.74 -31.63 21.43
N ASN A 10 -26.88 -32.28 22.20
CA ASN A 10 -27.25 -33.39 23.06
C ASN A 10 -26.42 -33.32 24.36
N PRO A 11 -27.03 -32.98 25.51
CA PRO A 11 -26.29 -32.81 26.77
C PRO A 11 -25.70 -34.13 27.31
N LEU A 12 -26.16 -35.28 26.81
CA LEU A 12 -25.69 -36.60 27.23
C LEU A 12 -24.59 -37.17 26.29
N ALA A 13 -24.39 -36.58 25.11
CA ALA A 13 -23.47 -37.10 24.09
C ALA A 13 -22.01 -36.65 24.28
N GLY A 14 -21.72 -35.77 25.24
CA GLY A 14 -20.35 -35.35 25.54
C GLY A 14 -19.63 -34.63 24.39
N PHE A 15 -20.37 -33.89 23.55
CA PHE A 15 -19.77 -33.09 22.48
C PHE A 15 -18.78 -32.06 23.02
N LYS A 16 -17.71 -31.80 22.25
CA LYS A 16 -16.60 -30.95 22.68
C LYS A 16 -16.91 -29.44 22.68
N GLY A 17 -18.10 -29.07 22.22
CA GLY A 17 -18.48 -27.67 21.99
C GLY A 17 -17.87 -27.09 20.71
N ILE A 18 -18.05 -25.78 20.52
CA ILE A 18 -17.65 -25.03 19.31
C ILE A 18 -16.24 -24.43 19.47
N VAL A 19 -15.82 -24.15 20.72
CA VAL A 19 -14.56 -23.45 21.03
C VAL A 19 -13.67 -24.34 21.89
N LYS A 20 -12.45 -24.59 21.42
CA LYS A 20 -11.47 -25.42 22.13
C LYS A 20 -10.85 -24.72 23.34
N ASN A 21 -10.47 -23.45 23.17
CA ASN A 21 -9.88 -22.58 24.17
C ASN A 21 -9.94 -21.11 23.69
N ASN A 22 -9.49 -20.17 24.52
CA ASN A 22 -9.54 -18.74 24.23
C ASN A 22 -8.66 -18.31 23.04
N ASP A 23 -7.65 -19.11 22.67
CA ASP A 23 -6.72 -18.82 21.58
C ASP A 23 -7.10 -19.52 20.26
N SER A 24 -8.30 -20.11 20.19
CA SER A 24 -8.75 -20.88 19.04
C SER A 24 -9.16 -19.96 17.89
N ASN A 25 -8.51 -20.14 16.74
CA ASN A 25 -8.80 -19.41 15.49
C ASN A 25 -9.75 -20.19 14.56
N ASP A 26 -10.26 -21.35 15.01
CA ASP A 26 -11.11 -22.24 14.22
C ASP A 26 -12.18 -22.93 15.09
N VAL A 27 -13.22 -23.45 14.42
CA VAL A 27 -14.34 -24.17 15.02
C VAL A 27 -13.92 -25.58 15.42
N GLN A 28 -14.23 -25.96 16.65
CA GLN A 28 -14.02 -27.31 17.15
C GLN A 28 -15.13 -28.25 16.67
N LEU A 29 -14.74 -29.43 16.18
CA LEU A 29 -15.65 -30.45 15.70
C LEU A 29 -15.76 -31.64 16.64
N SER A 30 -16.93 -32.27 16.62
CA SER A 30 -17.22 -33.54 17.29
C SER A 30 -17.70 -34.57 16.27
N SER A 31 -17.42 -35.84 16.50
CA SER A 31 -18.02 -36.92 15.72
C SER A 31 -19.50 -37.04 16.08
N ILE A 32 -20.37 -37.05 15.08
CA ILE A 32 -21.83 -37.06 15.28
C ILE A 32 -22.39 -38.46 14.94
N PRO A 33 -23.08 -39.13 15.88
CA PRO A 33 -23.81 -40.37 15.61
C PRO A 33 -24.86 -40.18 14.51
N LYS A 34 -25.16 -41.27 13.76
CA LYS A 34 -26.07 -41.20 12.60
C LYS A 34 -27.50 -40.77 12.93
N ASP A 35 -27.95 -41.07 14.14
CA ASP A 35 -29.33 -40.82 14.57
C ASP A 35 -29.51 -39.47 15.27
N GLU A 36 -28.43 -38.67 15.38
CA GLU A 36 -28.51 -37.35 15.99
C GLU A 36 -29.19 -36.34 15.06
N LYS A 37 -30.15 -35.61 15.63
CA LYS A 37 -30.88 -34.58 14.90
C LYS A 37 -30.04 -33.31 14.81
N GLN A 38 -29.85 -32.81 13.59
CA GLN A 38 -29.23 -31.52 13.36
C GLN A 38 -30.21 -30.40 13.78
N GLU A 39 -29.74 -29.49 14.62
CA GLU A 39 -30.54 -28.37 15.13
C GLU A 39 -30.44 -27.15 14.22
N ALA A 40 -29.25 -26.87 13.70
CA ALA A 40 -29.02 -25.72 12.81
C ALA A 40 -27.81 -25.93 11.89
N LEU A 41 -27.58 -24.94 11.03
CA LEU A 41 -26.34 -24.77 10.30
C LEU A 41 -25.56 -23.60 10.89
N LEU A 42 -24.28 -23.81 11.14
CA LEU A 42 -23.33 -22.79 11.53
C LEU A 42 -22.42 -22.48 10.35
N TYR A 43 -22.36 -21.23 9.93
CA TYR A 43 -21.35 -20.75 8.99
C TYR A 43 -20.28 -19.98 9.73
N PHE A 44 -19.01 -20.33 9.51
CA PHE A 44 -17.87 -19.58 10.03
C PHE A 44 -17.09 -18.96 8.86
N ASN A 45 -17.00 -17.63 8.84
CA ASN A 45 -16.22 -16.92 7.83
C ASN A 45 -14.72 -16.92 8.17
N THR A 46 -14.07 -18.07 8.04
CA THR A 46 -12.65 -18.27 8.36
C THR A 46 -11.74 -17.31 7.58
N ASP A 47 -12.06 -17.04 6.33
CA ASP A 47 -11.28 -16.14 5.46
C ASP A 47 -11.37 -14.70 5.99
N GLY A 48 -12.57 -14.21 6.28
CA GLY A 48 -12.78 -12.88 6.87
C GLY A 48 -12.12 -12.72 8.24
N TYR A 49 -12.22 -13.75 9.09
CA TYR A 49 -11.55 -13.77 10.39
C TYR A 49 -10.02 -13.68 10.25
N SER A 50 -9.44 -14.50 9.37
CA SER A 50 -7.98 -14.53 9.14
C SER A 50 -7.46 -13.21 8.58
N SER A 51 -8.18 -12.61 7.62
CA SER A 51 -7.86 -11.28 7.09
C SER A 51 -7.88 -10.22 8.17
N TYR A 52 -8.91 -10.19 9.01
CA TYR A 52 -9.01 -9.25 10.14
C TYR A 52 -7.84 -9.40 11.12
N CYS A 53 -7.51 -10.63 11.54
CA CYS A 53 -6.40 -10.87 12.46
C CYS A 53 -5.05 -10.41 11.89
N LYS A 54 -4.86 -10.57 10.58
CA LYS A 54 -3.68 -10.07 9.88
C LYS A 54 -3.65 -8.54 9.87
N GLU A 55 -4.71 -7.90 9.40
CA GLU A 55 -4.81 -6.44 9.31
C GLU A 55 -4.64 -5.78 10.68
N TYR A 56 -5.24 -6.36 11.73
CA TYR A 56 -5.09 -5.88 13.09
C TYR A 56 -3.63 -5.92 13.55
N ARG A 57 -2.93 -7.04 13.31
CA ARG A 57 -1.51 -7.18 13.68
C ARG A 57 -0.64 -6.19 12.91
N GLU A 58 -0.83 -6.08 11.60
CA GLU A 58 -0.10 -5.14 10.75
C GLU A 58 -0.32 -3.69 11.19
N TYR A 59 -1.54 -3.34 11.61
CA TYR A 59 -1.83 -2.02 12.17
C TYR A 59 -1.04 -1.77 13.45
N TRP A 60 -1.03 -2.70 14.41
CA TRP A 60 -0.32 -2.50 15.67
C TRP A 60 1.20 -2.53 15.51
N GLU A 61 1.73 -3.40 14.64
CA GLU A 61 3.13 -3.37 14.25
C GLU A 61 3.49 -2.02 13.62
N TRP A 62 2.62 -1.45 12.77
CA TRP A 62 2.80 -0.10 12.27
C TRP A 62 2.74 0.94 13.38
N VAL A 63 1.80 0.83 14.34
CA VAL A 63 1.71 1.76 15.48
C VAL A 63 2.99 1.74 16.32
N GLU A 64 3.56 0.56 16.57
CA GLU A 64 4.81 0.40 17.34
C GLU A 64 6.03 0.95 16.59
N ASN A 65 6.09 0.74 15.26
CA ASN A 65 7.25 1.11 14.45
C ASN A 65 7.12 2.49 13.76
N ARG A 66 5.99 3.19 13.90
CA ARG A 66 5.77 4.47 13.21
C ARG A 66 6.72 5.55 13.75
N ASN A 67 7.12 6.44 12.85
CA ASN A 67 7.80 7.68 13.24
C ASN A 67 6.74 8.67 13.78
N GLU A 68 6.70 8.86 15.10
CA GLU A 68 5.71 9.72 15.77
C GLU A 68 5.72 11.15 15.24
N VAL A 69 6.90 11.74 15.02
CA VAL A 69 7.03 13.09 14.44
C VAL A 69 6.38 13.17 13.05
N ARG A 70 6.47 12.12 12.23
CA ARG A 70 5.83 12.08 10.92
C ARG A 70 4.30 11.91 11.04
N TYR A 71 3.86 11.11 11.99
CA TYR A 71 2.44 10.89 12.25
C TYR A 71 1.76 12.16 12.78
N GLU A 72 2.37 12.84 13.75
CA GLU A 72 1.92 14.14 14.26
C GLU A 72 1.86 15.20 13.16
N ASN A 73 2.85 15.25 12.27
CA ASN A 73 2.82 16.14 11.11
C ASN A 73 1.67 15.81 10.13
N THR A 74 1.27 14.54 10.03
CA THR A 74 0.13 14.15 9.17
C THR A 74 -1.19 14.57 9.82
N LEU A 75 -1.34 14.33 11.12
CA LEU A 75 -2.49 14.75 11.92
C LEU A 75 -2.63 16.28 12.01
N SER A 76 -1.53 17.01 12.26
CA SER A 76 -1.52 18.46 12.45
C SER A 76 -1.81 19.23 11.16
N ASN A 77 -1.42 18.66 10.01
CA ASN A 77 -1.80 19.20 8.71
C ASN A 77 -3.31 19.06 8.46
N GLY A 78 -4.03 18.21 9.21
CA GLY A 78 -5.47 18.02 9.07
C GLY A 78 -5.88 17.46 7.71
N LYS A 79 -4.96 16.76 7.03
CA LYS A 79 -5.17 16.25 5.66
C LYS A 79 -4.87 14.77 5.61
N ASP A 80 -5.73 14.04 4.90
CA ASP A 80 -5.67 12.58 4.75
C ASP A 80 -4.54 12.11 3.80
N TYR A 81 -3.40 12.79 3.78
CA TYR A 81 -2.27 12.42 2.92
C TYR A 81 -0.91 12.69 3.55
N ASP A 82 0.06 11.86 3.16
CA ASP A 82 1.44 12.03 3.57
C ASP A 82 2.13 13.15 2.76
N ALA A 83 2.36 14.29 3.41
CA ALA A 83 2.89 15.50 2.76
C ALA A 83 4.30 15.33 2.16
N LYS A 84 5.14 14.48 2.78
CA LYS A 84 6.50 14.20 2.28
C LYS A 84 6.44 13.40 0.99
N ASN A 85 5.65 12.33 0.97
CA ASN A 85 5.48 11.49 -0.20
C ASN A 85 4.86 12.29 -1.34
N MET A 86 3.83 13.10 -1.04
CA MET A 86 3.19 13.96 -2.04
C MET A 86 4.17 14.97 -2.65
N MET A 87 5.01 15.62 -1.83
CA MET A 87 6.10 16.47 -2.32
C MET A 87 7.05 15.68 -3.26
N HIS A 88 7.41 14.45 -2.91
CA HIS A 88 8.25 13.61 -3.76
C HIS A 88 7.59 13.27 -5.10
N VAL A 89 6.28 13.00 -5.12
CA VAL A 89 5.52 12.75 -6.36
C VAL A 89 5.65 13.93 -7.31
N PHE A 90 5.38 15.16 -6.85
CA PHE A 90 5.49 16.35 -7.69
C PHE A 90 6.91 16.58 -8.21
N ARG A 91 7.91 16.41 -7.34
CA ARG A 91 9.31 16.53 -7.75
C ARG A 91 9.65 15.54 -8.87
N LEU A 92 9.18 14.28 -8.78
CA LEU A 92 9.45 13.25 -9.77
C LEU A 92 8.70 13.51 -11.09
N LEU A 93 7.43 13.89 -11.03
CA LEU A 93 6.62 14.21 -12.22
C LEU A 93 7.27 15.34 -13.03
N GLU A 94 7.63 16.44 -12.37
CA GLU A 94 8.27 17.55 -13.06
C GLU A 94 9.65 17.20 -13.62
N MET A 95 10.47 16.46 -12.87
CA MET A 95 11.74 15.97 -13.39
C MET A 95 11.55 15.09 -14.63
N ALA A 96 10.55 14.20 -14.62
CA ALA A 96 10.24 13.34 -15.75
C ALA A 96 9.78 14.15 -16.97
N ILE A 97 8.93 15.17 -16.78
CA ILE A 97 8.53 16.11 -17.83
C ILE A 97 9.74 16.84 -18.43
N GLU A 98 10.65 17.33 -17.59
CA GLU A 98 11.88 18.00 -18.02
C GLU A 98 12.81 17.06 -18.80
N ILE A 99 12.90 15.80 -18.39
CA ILE A 99 13.64 14.77 -19.15
C ILE A 99 13.00 14.56 -20.52
N GLY A 100 11.68 14.38 -20.59
CA GLY A 100 10.97 14.18 -21.85
C GLY A 100 11.13 15.36 -22.81
N LYS A 101 11.00 16.60 -22.30
CA LYS A 101 11.06 17.84 -23.09
C LYS A 101 12.47 18.29 -23.44
N TYR A 102 13.39 18.23 -22.49
CA TYR A 102 14.72 18.87 -22.58
C TYR A 102 15.89 17.89 -22.50
N GLN A 103 15.64 16.61 -22.25
CA GLN A 103 16.67 15.56 -22.13
C GLN A 103 17.69 15.87 -21.02
N GLN A 104 17.25 16.58 -19.98
CA GLN A 104 18.08 17.04 -18.88
C GLN A 104 17.53 16.54 -17.54
N VAL A 105 18.44 16.12 -16.67
CA VAL A 105 18.11 15.75 -15.28
C VAL A 105 18.42 16.93 -14.37
N ASN A 106 17.42 17.76 -14.07
CA ASN A 106 17.61 18.90 -13.17
C ASN A 106 17.38 18.50 -11.71
N VAL A 107 18.46 18.12 -11.04
CA VAL A 107 18.44 17.76 -9.61
C VAL A 107 18.20 18.99 -8.73
N VAL A 108 18.77 20.14 -9.11
CA VAL A 108 18.50 21.43 -8.44
C VAL A 108 17.15 21.94 -8.94
N ARG A 109 16.15 21.93 -8.07
CA ARG A 109 14.77 22.22 -8.44
C ARG A 109 14.50 23.73 -8.56
N PRO A 110 13.97 24.21 -9.71
CA PRO A 110 13.67 25.63 -9.88
C PRO A 110 12.43 26.08 -9.09
N ASN A 111 11.49 25.17 -8.83
CA ASN A 111 10.25 25.41 -8.10
C ASN A 111 10.41 25.25 -6.58
N ARG A 112 11.45 25.87 -6.02
CA ARG A 112 11.85 25.71 -4.62
C ARG A 112 10.76 26.05 -3.61
N GLU A 113 9.81 26.91 -3.94
CA GLU A 113 8.73 27.32 -3.02
C GLU A 113 7.57 26.33 -3.00
N PHE A 114 7.27 25.67 -4.13
CA PHE A 114 6.12 24.76 -4.26
C PHE A 114 6.30 23.46 -3.45
N LEU A 115 7.49 22.88 -3.48
CA LEU A 115 7.75 21.61 -2.79
C LEU A 115 7.66 21.73 -1.25
N PRO A 116 8.28 22.73 -0.60
CA PRO A 116 8.09 23.01 0.82
C PRO A 116 6.64 23.35 1.18
N ASP A 117 5.91 24.07 0.32
CA ASP A 117 4.49 24.38 0.54
C ASP A 117 3.62 23.11 0.59
N ILE A 118 3.90 22.12 -0.26
CA ILE A 118 3.25 20.80 -0.18
C ILE A 118 3.62 20.11 1.14
N LYS A 119 4.91 20.12 1.48
CA LYS A 119 5.43 19.47 2.68
C LYS A 119 4.88 20.08 3.98
N SER A 120 4.59 21.38 3.99
CA SER A 120 3.98 22.10 5.11
C SER A 120 2.46 21.98 5.16
N GLY A 121 1.85 21.20 4.25
CA GLY A 121 0.41 20.97 4.26
C GLY A 121 -0.42 22.14 3.73
N LYS A 122 0.16 23.08 2.96
CA LYS A 122 -0.56 24.27 2.46
C LYS A 122 -1.75 23.94 1.55
N TYR A 123 -1.71 22.84 0.80
CA TYR A 123 -2.72 22.46 -0.20
C TYR A 123 -3.63 21.33 0.26
N THR A 124 -4.90 21.30 -0.14
CA THR A 124 -5.79 20.17 0.17
C THR A 124 -5.44 18.95 -0.68
N TYR A 125 -5.81 17.74 -0.22
CA TYR A 125 -5.60 16.51 -1.00
C TYR A 125 -6.21 16.60 -2.40
N GLY A 126 -7.48 17.01 -2.49
CA GLY A 126 -8.17 17.16 -3.78
C GLY A 126 -7.46 18.13 -4.72
N LYS A 127 -6.91 19.24 -4.20
CA LYS A 127 -6.15 20.18 -5.03
C LYS A 127 -4.86 19.56 -5.55
N LEU A 128 -4.17 18.78 -4.73
CA LEU A 128 -2.95 18.09 -5.16
C LEU A 128 -3.24 17.02 -6.21
N ILE A 129 -4.33 16.26 -6.07
CA ILE A 129 -4.73 15.28 -7.08
C ILE A 129 -5.06 15.95 -8.43
N GLU A 130 -5.75 17.08 -8.42
CA GLU A 130 -6.02 17.86 -9.64
C GLU A 130 -4.71 18.27 -10.35
N ILE A 131 -3.74 18.82 -9.61
CA ILE A 131 -2.45 19.25 -10.19
C ILE A 131 -1.65 18.03 -10.67
N ALA A 132 -1.66 16.92 -9.92
CA ALA A 132 -0.95 15.70 -10.28
C ALA A 132 -1.50 15.10 -11.58
N ASN A 133 -2.82 15.06 -11.76
CA ASN A 133 -3.45 14.58 -13.00
C ASN A 133 -3.06 15.45 -14.20
N ASN A 134 -3.02 16.78 -14.04
CA ASN A 134 -2.57 17.69 -15.09
C ASN A 134 -1.08 17.46 -15.44
N LYS A 135 -0.24 17.22 -14.42
CA LYS A 135 1.18 16.86 -14.62
C LYS A 135 1.34 15.51 -15.30
N GLN A 136 0.48 14.54 -15.03
CA GLN A 136 0.50 13.25 -15.73
C GLN A 136 0.19 13.43 -17.23
N MET A 137 -0.82 14.23 -17.58
CA MET A 137 -1.11 14.54 -18.98
C MET A 137 0.07 15.26 -19.66
N GLU A 138 0.70 16.21 -18.98
CA GLU A 138 1.90 16.90 -19.48
C GLU A 138 3.09 15.94 -19.66
N LEU A 139 3.23 14.95 -18.77
CA LEU A 139 4.25 13.90 -18.87
C LEU A 139 4.05 13.05 -20.10
N ASP A 140 2.82 12.60 -20.34
CA ASP A 140 2.49 11.77 -21.51
C ASP A 140 2.77 12.52 -22.81
N GLU A 141 2.37 13.80 -22.89
CA GLU A 141 2.67 14.68 -24.04
C GLU A 141 4.18 14.88 -24.23
N ALA A 142 4.92 15.10 -23.14
CA ALA A 142 6.38 15.28 -23.19
C ALA A 142 7.10 14.08 -23.80
N PHE A 143 6.68 12.86 -23.46
CA PHE A 143 7.29 11.64 -24.01
C PHE A 143 6.79 11.29 -25.41
N GLN A 144 5.53 11.64 -25.75
CA GLN A 144 5.03 11.49 -27.12
C GLN A 144 5.84 12.31 -28.14
N HIS A 145 6.34 13.47 -27.73
CA HIS A 145 7.16 14.36 -28.57
C HIS A 145 8.66 14.26 -28.29
N SER A 146 9.08 13.35 -27.41
CA SER A 146 10.50 13.19 -27.07
C SER A 146 11.27 12.48 -28.18
N THR A 147 12.54 12.84 -28.35
CA THR A 147 13.47 12.10 -29.21
C THR A 147 14.30 11.08 -28.44
N LEU A 148 13.96 10.84 -27.16
CA LEU A 148 14.60 9.80 -26.37
C LEU A 148 14.26 8.42 -26.94
N PRO A 149 15.22 7.48 -26.96
CA PRO A 149 14.93 6.13 -27.41
C PRO A 149 14.06 5.38 -26.39
N ASP A 150 13.20 4.49 -26.87
CA ASP A 150 12.37 3.62 -26.02
C ASP A 150 13.19 2.78 -25.04
N LYS A 151 14.44 2.46 -25.40
CA LYS A 151 15.35 1.66 -24.58
C LYS A 151 16.74 2.28 -24.55
N PRO A 152 17.43 2.20 -23.39
CA PRO A 152 18.81 2.63 -23.30
C PRO A 152 19.76 1.73 -24.10
N ASP A 153 20.82 2.31 -24.65
CA ASP A 153 21.91 1.57 -25.30
C ASP A 153 22.83 0.96 -24.24
N ILE A 154 22.59 -0.33 -23.95
CA ILE A 154 23.33 -1.07 -22.93
C ILE A 154 24.83 -1.16 -23.24
N ASN A 155 25.21 -1.25 -24.51
CA ASN A 155 26.62 -1.34 -24.90
C ASN A 155 27.35 -0.03 -24.59
N LYS A 156 26.74 1.12 -24.91
CA LYS A 156 27.28 2.43 -24.54
C LYS A 156 27.38 2.61 -23.03
N ILE A 157 26.35 2.21 -22.28
CA ILE A 157 26.34 2.31 -20.81
C ILE A 157 27.49 1.48 -20.21
N ASN A 158 27.66 0.24 -20.66
CA ASN A 158 28.73 -0.63 -20.16
C ASN A 158 30.12 -0.08 -20.48
N ALA A 159 30.32 0.43 -21.70
CA ALA A 159 31.58 1.06 -22.09
C ALA A 159 31.90 2.28 -21.21
N LEU A 160 30.90 3.15 -21.00
CA LEU A 160 31.02 4.32 -20.13
C LEU A 160 31.33 3.92 -18.67
N ALA A 161 30.68 2.89 -18.15
CA ALA A 161 30.93 2.41 -16.79
C ALA A 161 32.38 1.91 -16.61
N PHE A 162 32.95 1.21 -17.60
CA PHE A 162 34.35 0.79 -17.59
C PHE A 162 35.31 1.98 -17.66
N GLU A 163 35.02 2.97 -18.51
CA GLU A 163 35.81 4.19 -18.63
C GLU A 163 35.84 4.97 -17.31
N LEU A 164 34.69 5.18 -16.68
CA LEU A 164 34.60 5.88 -15.39
C LEU A 164 35.32 5.13 -14.28
N ARG A 165 35.25 3.80 -14.26
CA ARG A 165 35.97 2.98 -13.28
C ARG A 165 37.49 3.12 -13.39
N ASN A 166 38.03 3.19 -14.60
CA ASN A 166 39.48 3.30 -14.82
C ASN A 166 40.04 4.72 -14.63
N ARG A 167 39.16 5.72 -14.47
CA ARG A 167 39.53 7.11 -14.15
C ARG A 167 39.63 7.38 -12.65
N LEU A 168 39.13 6.46 -11.82
CA LEU A 168 39.27 6.46 -10.36
C LEU A 168 40.50 5.64 -9.95
#